data_AF-A0A5A7RFP4-F1
#
_entry.id   AF-A0A5A7RFP4-F1
#
_cell.length_a   1.000
_cell.length_b   1.000
_cell.length_c   1.000
_cell.angle_alpha   90.00
_cell.angle_beta   90.00
_cell.angle_gamma   90.00
#
_symmetry.space_group_name_H-M   'P 1'
#
loop_
_entity.id
_entity.type
_entity.pdbx_description
1 polymer ?
#
loop_
_entity_poly.entity_id
_entity_poly.type
_entity_poly.pdbx_seq_one_letter_code
_entity_poly.pdbx_strand_id
1 'polypeptide(L)'
;MADLPALGDYKVPNIHLTGINVEAINDGDIPTDQQIVSEAHRRRMFKRSRQLIPNLNAADSAGAELRYHMVLTRRANAEMQGAPLHPKLLSILQNLLDGQAQLQTQLQNLQTQLQEGMTKLQTQLQEGTQFQEGSFQEVGSNSRSRKRSKRK
;
A
#
# COMPACT_ATOMS: atom_id res chain seq x y z
N MET A 1 13.01 9.98 1.93
CA MET A 1 14.28 9.22 1.72
C MET A 1 15.15 9.49 2.97
N ALA A 2 16.37 8.97 3.10
CA ALA A 2 17.21 9.28 4.26
C ALA A 2 18.27 10.33 3.90
N ASP A 3 18.56 11.30 4.79
CA ASP A 3 19.59 12.33 4.58
C ASP A 3 20.93 11.75 4.10
N LEU A 4 21.59 12.48 3.21
CA LEU A 4 22.93 12.17 2.75
C LEU A 4 23.91 13.17 3.38
N PRO A 5 24.63 12.80 4.46
CA PRO A 5 25.50 13.73 5.19
C PRO A 5 26.69 14.19 4.34
N ALA A 6 27.26 15.36 4.61
CA ALA A 6 28.51 15.77 3.94
C ALA A 6 29.62 14.76 4.22
N LEU A 7 30.48 14.49 3.23
CA LEU A 7 31.63 13.61 3.40
C LEU A 7 32.88 14.32 2.86
N GLY A 8 33.94 14.30 3.67
CA GLY A 8 35.22 14.89 3.30
C GLY A 8 36.25 13.85 2.88
N ASP A 9 37.50 14.32 2.79
CA ASP A 9 38.69 13.50 2.57
C ASP A 9 38.71 12.24 3.44
N TYR A 10 39.14 11.13 2.83
CA TYR A 10 39.15 9.83 3.48
C TYR A 10 40.56 9.53 4.01
N LYS A 11 40.63 9.17 5.29
CA LYS A 11 41.89 8.84 5.98
C LYS A 11 41.73 7.53 6.72
N VAL A 12 42.61 6.58 6.41
CA VAL A 12 42.80 5.33 7.16
C VAL A 12 44.31 5.09 7.32
N PRO A 13 44.75 4.21 8.22
CA PRO A 13 46.16 3.88 8.34
C PRO A 13 46.75 3.51 6.97
N ASN A 14 47.83 4.18 6.58
CA ASN A 14 48.57 4.04 5.32
C ASN A 14 47.93 4.62 4.05
N ILE A 15 46.70 5.16 4.09
CA ILE A 15 46.01 5.65 2.88
C ILE A 15 45.28 6.96 3.15
N HIS A 16 45.55 7.93 2.29
CA HIS A 16 44.88 9.22 2.29
C HIS A 16 44.31 9.48 0.89
N LEU A 17 42.99 9.51 0.76
CA LEU A 17 42.31 9.94 -0.46
C LEU A 17 41.82 11.37 -0.26
N THR A 18 42.37 12.28 -1.04
CA THR A 18 42.05 13.71 -1.02
C THR A 18 41.09 14.08 -2.14
N GLY A 19 40.40 15.22 -1.98
CA GLY A 19 39.54 15.79 -3.02
C GLY A 19 38.17 15.14 -3.13
N ILE A 20 37.76 14.31 -2.16
CA ILE A 20 36.48 13.60 -2.16
C ILE A 20 35.37 14.35 -1.40
N ASN A 21 35.51 15.67 -1.30
CA ASN A 21 34.55 16.53 -0.63
C ASN A 21 33.21 16.52 -1.38
N VAL A 22 32.18 16.07 -0.69
CA VAL A 22 30.79 16.07 -1.12
C VAL A 22 29.94 16.75 -0.06
N GLU A 23 29.08 17.64 -0.53
CA GLU A 23 28.14 18.38 0.30
C GLU A 23 27.03 17.47 0.83
N ALA A 24 26.36 17.94 1.88
CA ALA A 24 25.17 17.28 2.38
C ALA A 24 24.00 17.48 1.41
N ILE A 25 23.10 16.49 1.33
CA ILE A 25 21.83 16.58 0.63
C ILE A 25 20.76 16.16 1.63
N ASN A 26 19.90 17.09 2.03
CA ASN A 26 18.82 16.81 2.98
C ASN A 26 17.76 15.93 2.32
N ASP A 27 16.88 15.33 3.11
CA ASP A 27 15.73 14.61 2.59
C ASP A 27 14.78 15.56 1.85
N GLY A 28 14.23 15.08 0.74
CA GLY A 28 13.37 15.87 -0.15
C GLY A 28 14.11 16.79 -1.13
N ASP A 29 15.38 17.14 -0.88
CA ASP A 29 16.14 17.99 -1.80
C ASP A 29 16.50 17.25 -3.10
N ILE A 30 16.35 17.97 -4.23
CA ILE A 30 16.75 17.50 -5.55
C ILE A 30 18.26 17.73 -5.70
N PRO A 31 19.07 16.68 -5.94
CA PRO A 31 20.50 16.85 -6.11
C PRO A 31 20.85 17.77 -7.28
N THR A 32 21.81 18.65 -7.06
CA THR A 32 22.36 19.53 -8.09
C THR A 32 23.35 18.78 -8.98
N ASP A 33 23.60 19.29 -10.18
CA ASP A 33 24.59 18.72 -11.10
C ASP A 33 25.99 18.67 -10.47
N GLN A 34 26.34 19.70 -9.68
CA GLN A 34 27.60 19.75 -8.94
C GLN A 34 27.68 18.63 -7.90
N GLN A 35 26.61 18.37 -7.15
CA GLN A 35 26.56 17.27 -6.17
C GLN A 35 26.70 15.90 -6.85
N ILE A 36 26.06 15.71 -8.01
CA ILE A 36 26.20 14.48 -8.82
C ILE A 36 27.65 14.30 -9.27
N VAL A 37 28.28 15.37 -9.77
CA VAL A 37 29.68 15.35 -10.21
C VAL A 37 30.63 15.04 -9.05
N SER A 38 30.42 15.64 -7.89
CA SER A 38 31.25 15.40 -6.69
C SER A 38 31.11 13.96 -6.19
N GLU A 39 29.91 13.38 -6.17
CA GLU A 39 29.71 11.97 -5.83
C GLU A 39 30.32 11.02 -6.87
N ALA A 40 30.18 11.35 -8.16
CA ALA A 40 30.84 10.59 -9.23
C ALA A 40 32.37 10.63 -9.09
N HIS A 41 32.93 11.79 -8.69
CA HIS A 41 34.35 11.95 -8.43
C HIS A 41 34.80 11.08 -7.24
N ARG A 42 34.11 11.17 -6.11
CA ARG A 42 34.35 10.34 -4.92
C ARG A 42 34.34 8.85 -5.27
N ARG A 43 33.31 8.38 -5.97
CA ARG A 43 33.20 7.00 -6.46
C ARG A 43 34.41 6.58 -7.29
N ARG A 44 34.86 7.43 -8.23
CA ARG A 44 36.03 7.15 -9.07
C ARG A 44 37.32 7.06 -8.26
N MET A 45 37.47 7.90 -7.23
CA MET A 45 38.64 7.86 -6.34
C MET A 45 38.72 6.53 -5.59
N PHE A 46 37.62 6.07 -5.00
CA PHE A 46 37.56 4.75 -4.36
C PHE A 46 37.77 3.58 -5.33
N LYS A 47 37.26 3.69 -6.56
CA LYS A 47 37.47 2.68 -7.60
C LYS A 47 38.94 2.60 -8.02
N ARG A 48 39.60 3.74 -8.23
CA ARG A 48 41.04 3.80 -8.58
C ARG A 48 41.90 3.26 -7.44
N SER A 49 41.60 3.62 -6.19
CA SER A 49 42.35 3.13 -5.04
C SER A 49 42.21 1.61 -4.87
N ARG A 50 41.04 1.04 -5.17
CA ARG A 50 40.82 -0.41 -5.16
C ARG A 50 41.62 -1.16 -6.25
N GLN A 51 41.87 -0.53 -7.40
CA GLN A 51 42.74 -1.12 -8.43
C GLN A 51 44.19 -1.19 -7.99
N LEU A 52 44.66 -0.18 -7.24
CA LEU A 52 46.02 -0.14 -6.71
C LEU A 52 46.19 -1.06 -5.49
N ILE A 53 45.15 -1.20 -4.67
CA ILE A 53 45.14 -2.01 -3.45
C ILE A 53 43.85 -2.85 -3.45
N PRO A 54 43.89 -4.11 -3.93
CA PRO A 54 42.71 -4.93 -4.22
C PRO A 54 41.72 -5.16 -3.05
N ASN A 55 42.13 -4.90 -1.81
CA ASN A 55 41.32 -5.08 -0.60
C ASN A 55 41.14 -3.80 0.21
N LEU A 56 41.43 -2.63 -0.37
CA LEU A 56 41.21 -1.37 0.31
C LEU A 56 39.71 -1.16 0.57
N ASN A 57 39.35 -1.32 1.84
CA ASN A 57 38.05 -1.05 2.44
C ASN A 57 36.85 -1.19 1.48
N ALA A 58 36.57 -2.44 1.09
CA ALA A 58 35.51 -2.78 0.15
C ALA A 58 34.13 -2.24 0.58
N ALA A 59 33.90 -2.12 1.90
CA ALA A 59 32.69 -1.54 2.47
C ALA A 59 32.55 -0.05 2.10
N ASP A 60 33.62 0.74 2.21
CA ASP A 60 33.57 2.16 1.87
C ASP A 60 33.46 2.42 0.36
N SER A 61 34.12 1.59 -0.45
CA SER A 61 33.94 1.63 -1.90
C SER A 61 32.50 1.27 -2.30
N ALA A 62 31.90 0.26 -1.66
CA ALA A 62 30.50 -0.10 -1.89
C ALA A 62 29.55 1.00 -1.40
N GLY A 63 29.86 1.62 -0.25
CA GLY A 63 29.12 2.76 0.28
C GLY A 63 29.13 3.97 -0.66
N ALA A 64 30.29 4.28 -1.26
CA ALA A 64 30.38 5.34 -2.28
C ALA A 64 29.55 5.02 -3.54
N GLU A 65 29.53 3.76 -3.98
CA GLU A 65 28.70 3.32 -5.11
C GLU A 65 27.20 3.47 -4.81
N LEU A 66 26.76 2.95 -3.66
CA LEU A 66 25.36 3.02 -3.21
C LEU A 66 24.90 4.46 -3.08
N ARG A 67 25.73 5.32 -2.49
CA ARG A 67 25.41 6.73 -2.32
C ARG A 67 25.28 7.46 -3.66
N TYR A 68 26.20 7.23 -4.60
CA TYR A 68 26.09 7.77 -5.96
C TYR A 68 24.77 7.35 -6.63
N HIS A 69 24.38 6.08 -6.50
CA HIS A 69 23.11 5.59 -7.02
C HIS A 69 21.90 6.25 -6.35
N MET A 70 21.92 6.45 -5.03
CA MET A 70 20.85 7.16 -4.33
C MET A 70 20.67 8.59 -4.87
N VAL A 71 21.77 9.29 -5.13
CA VAL A 71 21.75 10.65 -5.71
C VAL A 71 21.13 10.65 -7.11
N LEU A 72 21.54 9.72 -7.99
CA LEU A 72 20.95 9.60 -9.32
C LEU A 72 19.46 9.27 -9.28
N THR A 73 19.06 8.34 -8.43
CA THR A 73 17.65 7.96 -8.27
C THR A 73 16.81 9.13 -7.78
N ARG A 74 17.30 9.95 -6.85
CA ARG A 74 16.62 11.18 -6.43
C ARG A 74 16.43 12.15 -7.59
N ARG A 75 17.47 12.37 -8.38
CA ARG A 75 17.41 13.25 -9.55
C ARG A 75 16.40 12.76 -10.58
N ALA A 76 16.46 11.46 -10.92
CA ALA A 76 15.53 10.84 -11.86
C ALA A 76 14.08 10.92 -11.35
N ASN A 77 13.85 10.68 -10.06
CA ASN A 77 12.51 10.78 -9.46
C ASN A 77 11.97 12.22 -9.49
N ALA A 78 12.84 13.21 -9.27
CA ALA A 78 12.46 14.61 -9.38
C ALA A 78 12.10 15.02 -10.82
N GLU A 79 12.86 14.52 -11.81
CA GLU A 79 12.55 14.72 -13.23
C GLU A 79 11.24 14.02 -13.63
N MET A 80 10.95 12.85 -13.06
CA MET A 80 9.67 12.16 -13.24
C MET A 80 8.48 12.89 -12.60
N GLN A 81 8.69 13.64 -11.52
CA GLN A 81 7.64 14.51 -10.95
C GLN A 81 7.32 15.71 -11.84
N GLY A 82 8.24 16.13 -12.72
CA GLY A 82 8.04 17.21 -13.69
C GLY A 82 7.51 16.77 -15.05
N ALA A 83 7.58 15.48 -15.38
CA ALA A 83 7.06 14.95 -16.63
C ALA A 83 5.54 14.72 -16.49
N PRO A 84 4.67 15.48 -17.18
CA PRO A 84 3.25 15.18 -17.18
C PRO A 84 3.06 13.75 -17.70
N LEU A 85 2.34 12.93 -16.93
CA LEU A 85 1.92 11.61 -17.38
C LEU A 85 1.28 11.75 -18.77
N HIS A 86 1.65 10.88 -19.70
CA HIS A 86 1.10 10.91 -21.06
C HIS A 86 -0.44 10.94 -20.98
N PRO A 87 -1.15 11.81 -21.71
CA PRO A 87 -2.60 12.02 -21.57
C PRO A 87 -3.42 10.72 -21.65
N LYS A 88 -2.97 9.77 -22.48
CA LYS A 88 -3.56 8.43 -22.57
C LYS A 88 -3.49 7.65 -21.25
N LEU A 89 -2.37 7.70 -20.53
CA LEU A 89 -2.24 7.03 -19.23
C LEU A 89 -3.14 7.69 -18.18
N LEU A 90 -3.26 9.02 -18.19
CA LEU A 90 -4.21 9.73 -17.33
C LEU A 90 -5.65 9.29 -17.59
N SER A 91 -6.04 9.17 -18.86
CA SER A 91 -7.38 8.69 -19.22
C SER A 91 -7.64 7.25 -18.77
N ILE A 92 -6.63 6.36 -18.87
CA ILE A 92 -6.74 4.98 -18.41
C ILE A 92 -6.91 4.93 -16.89
N LEU A 93 -6.12 5.71 -16.14
CA LEU A 93 -6.23 5.80 -14.69
C LEU A 93 -7.59 6.33 -14.25
N GLN A 94 -8.10 7.38 -14.93
CA GLN A 94 -9.43 7.91 -14.65
C GLN A 94 -10.52 6.85 -14.89
N ASN A 95 -10.48 6.15 -16.03
CA ASN A 95 -11.43 5.09 -16.34
C ASN A 95 -11.39 3.94 -15.32
N LEU A 96 -10.20 3.60 -14.82
CA LEU A 96 -10.05 2.58 -13.78
C LEU A 96 -10.67 3.03 -12.46
N LEU A 97 -10.46 4.29 -12.06
CA LEU A 97 -11.07 4.86 -10.85
C LEU A 97 -12.59 4.90 -10.95
N ASP A 98 -13.11 5.36 -12.10
CA ASP A 98 -14.55 5.41 -12.35
C ASP A 98 -15.15 4.00 -12.34
N GLY A 99 -14.47 3.03 -12.97
CA GLY A 99 -14.87 1.62 -12.94
C GLY A 99 -14.86 1.02 -11.54
N GLN A 100 -13.86 1.35 -10.72
CA GLN A 100 -13.80 0.90 -9.32
C GLN A 100 -14.97 1.46 -8.50
N ALA A 101 -15.28 2.76 -8.66
CA ALA A 101 -16.40 3.38 -7.98
C ALA A 101 -17.73 2.72 -8.37
N GLN A 102 -17.94 2.45 -9.67
CA GLN A 102 -19.14 1.76 -10.15
C GLN A 102 -19.27 0.35 -9.56
N LEU A 103 -18.19 -0.42 -9.51
CA LEU A 103 -18.20 -1.76 -8.92
C LEU A 103 -18.54 -1.71 -7.43
N GLN A 104 -18.00 -0.74 -6.69
CA GLN A 104 -18.34 -0.56 -5.26
C GLN A 104 -19.83 -0.27 -5.07
N THR A 105 -20.41 0.63 -5.88
CA THR A 105 -21.86 0.92 -5.82
C THR A 105 -22.70 -0.31 -6.15
N GLN A 106 -22.33 -1.07 -7.17
CA GLN A 106 -23.06 -2.30 -7.54
C GLN A 106 -23.00 -3.34 -6.43
N LEU A 107 -21.83 -3.54 -5.80
CA LEU A 107 -21.68 -4.45 -4.66
C LEU A 107 -22.54 -4.03 -3.47
N GLN A 108 -22.58 -2.74 -3.17
CA GLN A 108 -23.42 -2.22 -2.08
C GLN A 108 -24.90 -2.44 -2.35
N ASN A 109 -25.36 -2.18 -3.57
CA ASN A 109 -26.76 -2.42 -3.97
C ASN A 109 -27.12 -3.91 -3.89
N LEU A 110 -26.23 -4.80 -4.35
CA LEU A 110 -26.44 -6.24 -4.26
C LEU A 110 -26.55 -6.68 -2.79
N GLN A 111 -25.71 -6.14 -1.92
CA GLN A 111 -25.75 -6.42 -0.48
C GLN A 111 -27.09 -5.98 0.14
N THR A 112 -27.57 -4.79 -0.20
CA THR A 112 -28.89 -4.30 0.24
C THR A 112 -30.01 -5.22 -0.24
N GLN A 113 -30.03 -5.58 -1.52
CA GLN A 113 -31.06 -6.46 -2.09
C GLN A 113 -31.07 -7.85 -1.43
N LEU A 114 -29.89 -8.43 -1.16
CA LEU A 114 -29.78 -9.68 -0.44
C LEU A 114 -30.32 -9.58 0.98
N GLN A 115 -30.01 -8.49 1.68
CA GLN A 115 -30.47 -8.28 3.04
C GLN A 115 -31.99 -8.13 3.11
N GLU A 116 -32.58 -7.34 2.20
CA GLU A 116 -34.03 -7.22 2.07
C GLU A 116 -34.72 -8.55 1.73
N GLY A 117 -34.13 -9.32 0.80
CA GLY A 117 -34.63 -10.64 0.44
C GLY A 117 -34.63 -11.61 1.62
N MET A 118 -33.54 -11.62 2.40
CA MET A 118 -33.43 -12.40 3.63
C MET A 118 -34.45 -12.00 4.68
N THR A 119 -34.66 -10.69 4.90
CA THR A 119 -35.67 -10.21 5.84
C THR A 119 -37.07 -10.67 5.44
N LYS A 120 -37.44 -10.54 4.16
CA LYS A 120 -38.74 -11.00 3.65
C LYS A 120 -38.94 -12.50 3.86
N LEU A 121 -37.94 -13.32 3.55
CA LEU A 121 -37.99 -14.76 3.78
C LEU A 121 -38.16 -15.10 5.26
N GLN A 122 -37.44 -14.39 6.14
CA GLN A 122 -37.54 -14.61 7.58
C GLN A 122 -38.94 -14.25 8.12
N THR A 123 -39.52 -13.16 7.65
CA THR A 123 -40.91 -12.77 7.98
C THR A 123 -41.90 -13.84 7.50
N GLN A 124 -41.79 -14.29 6.25
CA GLN A 124 -42.68 -15.34 5.71
C GLN A 124 -42.58 -16.64 6.49
N LEU A 125 -41.38 -17.05 6.91
CA LEU A 125 -41.19 -18.24 7.74
C LEU A 125 -41.84 -18.08 9.12
N GLN A 126 -41.67 -16.93 9.77
CA GLN A 126 -42.28 -16.65 11.08
C GLN A 126 -43.81 -16.66 11.01
N GLU A 127 -44.39 -15.97 10.02
CA GLU A 127 -45.84 -15.96 9.80
C GLU A 127 -46.37 -17.37 9.52
N GLY A 128 -45.71 -18.13 8.62
CA GLY A 128 -46.08 -19.51 8.33
C GLY A 128 -46.05 -20.42 9.56
N THR A 129 -45.06 -20.27 10.43
CA THR A 129 -44.99 -21.03 11.71
C THR A 129 -46.09 -20.62 12.69
N GLN A 130 -46.44 -19.33 12.80
CA GLN A 130 -47.51 -18.86 13.68
C GLN A 130 -48.89 -19.38 13.24
N PHE A 131 -49.17 -19.42 11.93
CA PHE A 131 -50.42 -19.99 11.41
C PHE A 131 -50.54 -21.50 11.71
N GLN A 132 -49.43 -22.24 11.63
CA GLN A 132 -49.42 -23.65 12.01
C GLN A 132 -49.71 -23.83 13.51
N GLU A 133 -49.02 -23.10 14.39
CA GLU A 133 -49.21 -23.21 15.84
C GLU A 133 -50.64 -22.83 16.30
N GLY A 134 -51.22 -21.77 15.71
CA GLY A 134 -52.60 -21.37 15.98
C GLY A 134 -53.61 -22.47 15.61
N SER A 135 -53.41 -23.15 14.47
CA SER A 135 -54.29 -24.25 14.04
C SER A 135 -54.23 -25.46 14.99
N PHE A 136 -53.05 -25.76 15.58
CA PHE A 136 -52.92 -26.85 16.55
C PHE A 136 -53.55 -26.52 17.92
N GLN A 137 -53.54 -25.26 18.35
CA GLN A 137 -54.19 -24.84 19.60
C GLN A 137 -55.72 -24.79 19.51
N GLU A 138 -56.30 -24.42 18.37
CA GLU A 138 -57.75 -24.46 18.16
C GLU A 138 -58.30 -25.90 18.11
N VAL A 139 -57.60 -26.81 17.43
CA VAL A 139 -58.04 -28.21 17.32
C VAL A 139 -57.86 -28.97 18.64
N GLY A 140 -56.82 -28.65 19.42
CA GLY A 140 -56.57 -29.24 20.74
C GLY A 140 -57.59 -28.83 21.82
N SER A 141 -58.17 -27.64 21.72
CA SER A 141 -59.08 -27.09 22.73
C SER A 141 -60.52 -27.59 22.57
N ASN A 142 -60.96 -27.93 21.36
CA ASN A 142 -62.32 -28.44 21.11
C ASN A 142 -62.53 -29.89 21.56
N SER A 143 -61.46 -30.65 21.80
CA SER A 143 -61.56 -32.08 22.15
C SER A 143 -61.74 -32.36 23.66
N ARG A 144 -61.55 -31.37 24.54
CA ARG A 144 -61.62 -31.56 26.01
C ARG A 144 -62.94 -31.14 26.68
N SER A 145 -63.87 -30.50 25.97
CA SER A 145 -65.06 -29.86 26.59
C SER A 145 -66.35 -30.71 26.62
N ARG A 146 -66.38 -31.93 26.05
CA ARG A 146 -67.63 -32.72 25.91
C ARG A 146 -67.86 -33.88 26.88
N LYS A 147 -67.00 -34.13 27.89
CA LYS A 147 -67.15 -35.27 28.83
C LYS A 147 -67.22 -34.86 30.30
N ARG A 148 -68.15 -33.98 30.67
CA ARG A 148 -68.53 -33.80 32.09
C ARG A 148 -69.93 -33.24 32.24
N SER A 149 -70.94 -34.03 31.89
CA SER A 149 -72.30 -33.82 32.37
C SER A 149 -72.97 -35.18 32.54
N LYS A 150 -73.69 -35.33 33.66
CA LYS A 150 -74.35 -36.52 34.22
C LYS A 150 -73.51 -37.40 35.15
N ARG A 151 -73.37 -36.92 36.39
CA ARG A 151 -73.58 -37.76 37.59
C ARG A 151 -74.60 -37.03 38.47
N LYS A 152 -75.83 -37.56 38.50
CA LYS A 152 -76.79 -37.42 39.61
C LYS A 152 -76.64 -38.69 40.44
#